data_AF-A0A953UDM3-F1
#
_entry.id   AF-A0A953UDM3-F1
#
_cell.length_a   1.000
_cell.length_b   1.000
_cell.length_c   1.000
_cell.angle_alpha   90.00
_cell.angle_beta   90.00
_cell.angle_gamma   90.00
#
_symmetry.space_group_name_H-M   'P 1'
#
loop_
_entity.id
_entity.type
_entity.pdbx_description
1 polymer ?
#
loop_
_entity_poly.entity_id
_entity_poly.type
_entity_poly.pdbx_seq_one_letter_code
_entity_poly.pdbx_strand_id
1 'polypeptide(L)'
;VSINGNPVPIAFASAGRIEVQLPYETGTGNAVAMVTVPCGTSAAAVFQVAAAAPYIRQNANGDAVATNQDNSVNSADNPARTGSIVTVSLTGIGPLDNPVATGTAAPMSPLSQATLSKSATIGGLDAPIYFLGLSPGKVGVGQGNLVVPGLSPGAYPVVVTVGGVASNGPTVYVQ
;
A
#
# COMPACT_ATOMS: atom_id res chain seq x y z
N VAL A 1 11.93 1.65 18.08
CA VAL A 1 12.13 2.67 17.02
C VAL A 1 11.22 3.85 17.35
N SER A 2 11.68 5.07 17.12
CA SER A 2 10.86 6.27 17.24
C SER A 2 10.92 7.13 15.99
N ILE A 3 9.85 7.86 15.72
CA ILE A 3 9.74 8.87 14.66
C ILE A 3 9.32 10.19 15.31
N ASN A 4 10.11 11.25 15.13
CA ASN A 4 9.94 12.54 15.80
C ASN A 4 9.81 12.40 17.33
N GLY A 5 10.55 11.45 17.91
CA GLY A 5 10.51 11.14 19.35
C GLY A 5 9.37 10.22 19.78
N ASN A 6 8.37 9.95 18.93
CA ASN A 6 7.24 9.09 19.25
C ASN A 6 7.53 7.62 18.93
N PRO A 7 7.27 6.65 19.84
CA PRO A 7 7.41 5.23 19.54
C PRO A 7 6.51 4.81 18.38
N VAL A 8 6.99 3.87 17.56
CA VAL A 8 6.23 3.37 16.40
C VAL A 8 6.00 1.86 16.48
N PRO A 9 4.87 1.35 15.95
CA PRO A 9 4.65 -0.09 15.84
C PRO A 9 5.71 -0.75 14.96
N ILE A 10 6.31 -1.83 15.45
CA ILE A 10 7.26 -2.65 14.71
C ILE A 10 6.49 -3.83 14.10
N ALA A 11 6.50 -3.92 12.77
CA ALA A 11 5.88 -5.02 12.04
C ALA A 11 6.83 -6.22 11.90
N PHE A 12 8.13 -5.95 11.76
CA PHE A 12 9.16 -6.96 11.62
C PHE A 12 10.51 -6.44 12.12
N ALA A 13 11.32 -7.30 12.75
CA ALA A 13 12.68 -6.98 13.13
C ALA A 13 13.58 -8.21 13.01
N SER A 14 14.74 -8.02 12.39
CA SER A 14 15.79 -9.03 12.23
C SER A 14 17.16 -8.34 12.19
N ALA A 15 18.24 -9.12 12.17
CA ALA A 15 19.58 -8.57 11.97
C ALA A 15 19.66 -7.84 10.62
N GLY A 16 19.94 -6.54 10.66
CA GLY A 16 20.07 -5.69 9.47
C GLY A 16 18.75 -5.16 8.87
N ARG A 17 17.57 -5.49 9.43
CA ARG A 17 16.29 -5.02 8.88
C ARG A 17 15.23 -4.84 9.96
N ILE A 18 14.60 -3.66 9.97
CA ILE A 18 13.42 -3.36 10.78
C ILE A 18 12.35 -2.77 9.85
N GLU A 19 11.12 -3.28 9.95
CA GLU A 19 9.94 -2.70 9.31
C GLU A 19 9.04 -2.11 10.39
N VAL A 20 8.62 -0.87 10.18
CA VAL A 20 7.75 -0.14 11.10
C VAL A 20 6.58 0.47 10.33
N GLN A 21 5.47 0.69 11.03
CA GLN A 21 4.43 1.58 10.54
C GLN A 21 4.88 3.03 10.77
N LEU A 22 4.95 3.84 9.70
CA LEU A 22 5.05 5.29 9.85
C LEU A 22 3.77 5.79 10.52
N PRO A 23 3.84 6.49 11.67
CA PRO A 23 2.64 6.96 12.34
C PRO A 23 1.83 7.89 11.46
N TYR A 24 0.52 7.69 11.42
CA TYR A 24 -0.42 8.53 10.69
C TYR A 24 -0.34 10.00 11.15
N GLU A 25 -0.02 10.21 12.42
CA GLU A 25 0.06 11.51 13.09
C GLU A 25 1.36 12.27 12.79
N THR A 26 2.32 11.68 12.05
CA THR A 26 3.65 12.29 11.79
C THR A 26 3.55 13.62 11.03
N GLY A 27 2.52 13.78 10.20
CA GLY A 27 2.38 14.93 9.30
C GLY A 27 3.37 14.90 8.13
N THR A 28 3.21 15.81 7.17
CA THR A 28 4.12 15.94 6.02
C THR A 28 5.32 16.81 6.35
N GLY A 29 6.44 16.59 5.65
CA GLY A 29 7.69 17.33 5.81
C GLY A 29 8.81 16.52 6.47
N ASN A 30 9.77 17.21 7.08
CA ASN A 30 10.95 16.58 7.67
C ASN A 30 10.54 15.72 8.87
N ALA A 31 10.98 14.46 8.86
CA ALA A 31 10.88 13.56 10.00
C ALA A 31 12.22 12.92 10.33
N VAL A 32 12.37 12.51 11.59
CA VAL A 32 13.58 11.89 12.12
C VAL A 32 13.26 10.55 12.72
N ALA A 33 13.91 9.49 12.25
CA ALA A 33 13.85 8.16 12.82
C ALA A 33 15.08 7.86 13.68
N MET A 34 14.87 7.21 14.81
CA MET A 34 15.94 6.68 15.68
C MET A 34 15.61 5.26 16.14
N VAL A 35 16.66 4.45 16.28
CA VAL A 35 16.57 3.09 16.82
C VAL A 35 17.28 3.06 18.16
N THR A 36 16.54 2.77 19.22
CA THR A 36 17.09 2.55 20.56
C THR A 36 17.07 1.06 20.88
N VAL A 37 18.21 0.56 21.30
CA VAL A 37 18.45 -0.82 21.79
C VAL A 37 19.17 -0.73 23.14
N PRO A 38 19.30 -1.83 23.92
CA PRO A 38 19.95 -1.76 25.23
C PRO A 38 21.39 -1.22 25.22
N CYS A 39 22.13 -1.37 24.11
CA CYS A 39 23.49 -0.85 23.97
C CYS A 39 23.57 0.62 23.53
N GLY A 40 22.45 1.29 23.26
CA GLY A 40 22.41 2.71 22.93
C GLY A 40 21.37 3.09 21.87
N THR A 41 21.42 4.35 21.45
CA THR A 41 20.57 4.90 20.38
C THR A 41 21.39 5.15 19.13
N SER A 42 20.82 4.83 17.97
CA SER A 42 21.44 5.09 16.67
C SER A 42 21.60 6.58 16.40
N ALA A 43 22.41 6.93 15.40
CA ALA A 43 22.32 8.25 14.79
C ALA A 43 20.91 8.51 14.24
N ALA A 44 20.55 9.79 14.16
CA ALA A 44 19.29 10.24 13.57
C ALA A 44 19.28 9.97 12.06
N ALA A 45 18.26 9.27 11.58
CA ALA A 45 17.97 9.13 10.16
C ALA A 45 16.91 10.16 9.76
N VAL A 46 17.29 11.15 8.95
CA VAL A 46 16.38 12.19 8.47
C VAL A 46 15.74 11.75 7.16
N PHE A 47 14.43 11.92 7.02
CA PHE A 47 13.69 11.60 5.81
C PHE A 47 12.53 12.59 5.58
N GLN A 48 11.99 12.58 4.36
CA GLN A 48 10.82 13.38 4.00
C GLN A 48 9.56 12.52 4.06
N VAL A 49 8.52 13.03 4.72
CA VAL A 49 7.18 12.47 4.67
C VAL A 49 6.39 13.21 3.59
N ALA A 50 6.10 12.53 2.49
CA ALA A 50 5.21 13.02 1.45
C ALA A 50 3.74 12.85 1.84
N ALA A 51 2.84 13.62 1.21
CA ALA A 51 1.40 13.50 1.41
C ALA A 51 0.84 12.13 0.96
N ALA A 52 1.47 11.51 -0.05
CA ALA A 52 1.24 10.14 -0.46
C ALA A 52 2.54 9.57 -1.05
N ALA A 53 2.74 8.27 -0.86
CA ALA A 53 3.87 7.52 -1.40
C ALA A 53 3.40 6.08 -1.65
N PRO A 54 2.48 5.86 -2.61
CA PRO A 54 1.85 4.57 -2.78
C PRO A 54 2.89 3.51 -3.15
N TYR A 55 2.81 2.35 -2.51
CA TYR A 55 3.65 1.20 -2.84
C TYR A 55 2.81 -0.06 -2.78
N ILE A 56 2.63 -0.71 -3.93
CA ILE A 56 1.93 -1.98 -4.06
C ILE A 56 2.87 -3.07 -3.56
N ARG A 57 2.38 -3.84 -2.57
CA ARG A 57 3.14 -4.96 -2.03
C ARG A 57 3.34 -5.99 -3.14
N GLN A 58 4.54 -6.55 -3.20
CA GLN A 58 4.91 -7.52 -4.21
C GLN A 58 5.63 -8.70 -3.58
N ASN A 59 5.53 -9.85 -4.23
CA ASN A 59 6.14 -11.09 -3.81
C ASN A 59 7.62 -11.09 -4.28
N ALA A 60 8.40 -12.10 -3.89
CA ALA A 60 9.80 -12.21 -4.28
C ALA A 60 10.03 -12.30 -5.81
N ASN A 61 9.01 -12.75 -6.55
CA ASN A 61 9.04 -12.84 -8.02
C ASN A 61 8.58 -11.55 -8.74
N GLY A 62 8.21 -10.50 -8.00
CA GLY A 62 7.74 -9.23 -8.57
C GLY A 62 6.24 -9.19 -8.89
N ASP A 63 5.49 -10.25 -8.61
CA ASP A 63 4.03 -10.24 -8.72
C ASP A 63 3.41 -9.39 -7.61
N ALA A 64 2.29 -8.74 -7.91
CA ALA A 64 1.54 -8.00 -6.91
C ALA A 64 0.94 -8.97 -5.88
N VAL A 65 0.92 -8.56 -4.61
CA VAL A 65 0.08 -9.21 -3.60
C VAL A 65 -1.36 -8.82 -3.92
N ALA A 66 -2.02 -9.66 -4.70
CA ALA A 66 -3.33 -9.38 -5.25
C ALA A 66 -4.25 -10.61 -5.27
N THR A 67 -5.56 -10.36 -5.23
CA THR A 67 -6.59 -11.39 -5.38
C THR A 67 -7.58 -11.00 -6.48
N ASN A 68 -8.10 -11.99 -7.18
CA ASN A 68 -9.16 -11.83 -8.17
C ASN A 68 -10.52 -11.64 -7.47
N GLN A 69 -11.55 -11.33 -8.27
CA GLN A 69 -12.92 -11.12 -7.80
C GLN A 69 -13.53 -12.34 -7.09
N ASP A 70 -13.08 -13.55 -7.42
CA ASP A 70 -13.49 -14.81 -6.78
C ASP A 70 -12.67 -15.14 -5.51
N ASN A 71 -11.79 -14.22 -5.07
CA ASN A 71 -10.84 -14.35 -3.97
C ASN A 71 -9.69 -15.34 -4.20
N SER A 72 -9.52 -15.89 -5.40
CA SER A 72 -8.29 -16.59 -5.76
C SER A 72 -7.10 -15.62 -5.75
N VAL A 73 -5.91 -16.11 -5.41
CA VAL A 73 -4.68 -15.32 -5.54
C VAL A 73 -4.42 -15.07 -7.03
N ASN A 74 -4.19 -13.82 -7.42
CA ASN A 74 -3.87 -13.51 -8.81
C ASN A 74 -2.48 -14.08 -9.16
N SER A 75 -2.44 -14.94 -10.17
CA SER A 75 -1.22 -15.60 -10.64
C SER A 75 -1.38 -16.06 -12.09
N ALA A 76 -0.32 -16.59 -12.71
CA ALA A 76 -0.41 -17.19 -14.04
C ALA A 76 -1.44 -18.34 -14.10
N ASP A 77 -1.61 -19.08 -13.01
CA ASP A 77 -2.59 -20.18 -12.91
C ASP A 77 -4.02 -19.69 -12.63
N ASN A 78 -4.14 -18.50 -12.04
CA ASN A 78 -5.42 -17.86 -11.72
C ASN A 78 -5.43 -16.41 -12.25
N PRO A 79 -5.50 -16.20 -13.57
CA PRO A 79 -5.57 -14.85 -14.12
C PRO A 79 -6.95 -14.22 -13.94
N ALA A 80 -6.98 -12.90 -13.74
CA ALA A 80 -8.21 -12.13 -13.62
C ALA A 80 -8.89 -11.98 -14.98
N ARG A 81 -10.22 -12.09 -15.02
CA ARG A 81 -10.95 -11.86 -16.27
C ARG A 81 -11.01 -10.37 -16.60
N THR A 82 -10.93 -10.02 -17.87
CA THR A 82 -11.29 -8.66 -18.32
C THR A 82 -12.67 -8.24 -17.77
N GLY A 83 -12.76 -7.00 -17.27
CA GLY A 83 -13.96 -6.45 -16.64
C GLY A 83 -14.23 -6.92 -15.20
N SER A 84 -13.47 -7.91 -14.70
CA SER A 84 -13.52 -8.31 -13.29
C SER A 84 -12.68 -7.38 -12.41
N ILE A 85 -12.77 -7.57 -11.09
CA ILE A 85 -11.98 -6.82 -10.11
C ILE A 85 -10.71 -7.59 -9.74
N VAL A 86 -9.57 -6.90 -9.75
CA VAL A 86 -8.36 -7.30 -9.03
C VAL A 86 -8.20 -6.41 -7.81
N THR A 87 -8.02 -7.02 -6.64
CA THR A 87 -7.76 -6.32 -5.39
C THR A 87 -6.26 -6.39 -5.09
N VAL A 88 -5.57 -5.25 -5.14
CA VAL A 88 -4.14 -5.15 -4.83
C VAL A 88 -3.91 -4.63 -3.42
N SER A 89 -2.93 -5.17 -2.70
CA SER A 89 -2.52 -4.66 -1.39
C SER A 89 -1.41 -3.61 -1.52
N LEU A 90 -1.53 -2.49 -0.81
CA LEU A 90 -0.56 -1.39 -0.88
C LEU A 90 -0.41 -0.63 0.45
N THR A 91 0.56 0.27 0.50
CA THR A 91 0.78 1.22 1.60
C THR A 91 0.92 2.64 1.04
N GLY A 92 0.97 3.65 1.90
CA GLY A 92 1.24 5.02 1.48
C GLY A 92 0.13 5.69 0.66
N ILE A 93 -1.12 5.28 0.88
CA ILE A 93 -2.33 5.80 0.19
C ILE A 93 -2.72 7.24 0.59
N GLY A 94 -1.94 7.87 1.46
CA GLY A 94 -2.12 9.25 1.89
C GLY A 94 -3.22 9.45 2.94
N PRO A 95 -3.73 10.69 3.08
CA PRO A 95 -4.73 11.04 4.07
C PRO A 95 -6.07 10.34 3.82
N LEU A 96 -6.80 10.10 4.92
CA LEU A 96 -8.02 9.30 4.93
C LEU A 96 -9.25 10.15 5.32
N ASP A 97 -10.40 9.83 4.73
CA ASP A 97 -11.69 10.49 5.04
C ASP A 97 -12.18 10.16 6.46
N ASN A 98 -11.88 8.95 6.93
CA ASN A 98 -12.07 8.47 8.29
C ASN A 98 -10.69 8.09 8.86
N PRO A 99 -9.95 9.03 9.46
CA PRO A 99 -8.61 8.78 10.00
C PRO A 99 -8.57 7.59 10.96
N VAL A 100 -7.55 6.74 10.80
CA VAL A 100 -7.32 5.58 11.67
C VAL A 100 -6.00 5.80 12.40
N ALA A 101 -6.06 5.78 13.74
CA ALA A 101 -4.90 5.98 14.58
C ALA A 101 -3.83 4.90 14.32
N THR A 102 -2.57 5.29 14.50
CA THR A 102 -1.43 4.37 14.36
C THR A 102 -1.59 3.11 15.23
N GLY A 103 -1.23 1.95 14.69
CA GLY A 103 -1.38 0.66 15.38
C GLY A 103 -2.81 0.13 15.49
N THR A 104 -3.81 0.87 15.01
CA THR A 104 -5.22 0.46 15.09
C THR A 104 -5.68 -0.21 13.79
N ALA A 105 -6.52 -1.24 13.91
CA ALA A 105 -7.11 -1.91 12.77
C ALA A 105 -8.13 -1.00 12.07
N ALA A 106 -8.16 -1.01 10.74
CA ALA A 106 -9.10 -0.21 9.97
C ALA A 106 -10.56 -0.62 10.28
N PRO A 107 -11.48 0.34 10.40
CA PRO A 107 -12.88 0.08 10.73
C PRO A 107 -13.59 -0.72 9.64
N MET A 108 -14.61 -1.48 10.03
CA MET A 108 -15.52 -2.16 9.10
C MET A 108 -16.59 -1.21 8.55
N SER A 109 -16.96 -0.18 9.32
CA SER A 109 -17.93 0.85 8.92
C SER A 109 -17.78 2.11 9.81
N PRO A 110 -17.77 3.33 9.22
CA PRO A 110 -17.57 3.58 7.80
C PRO A 110 -16.18 3.08 7.35
N LEU A 111 -16.04 2.78 6.06
CA LEU A 111 -14.73 2.45 5.49
C LEU A 111 -13.84 3.69 5.44
N SER A 112 -12.54 3.49 5.55
CA SER A 112 -11.53 4.56 5.51
C SER A 112 -10.86 4.63 4.13
N GLN A 113 -11.12 5.69 3.37
CA GLN A 113 -10.70 5.86 1.98
C GLN A 113 -9.69 6.99 1.79
N ALA A 114 -8.82 6.83 0.80
CA ALA A 114 -7.89 7.89 0.39
C ALA A 114 -8.64 9.11 -0.15
N THR A 115 -8.27 10.31 0.33
CA THR A 115 -8.93 11.58 -0.03
C THR A 115 -8.27 12.32 -1.19
N LEU A 116 -7.01 12.02 -1.49
CA LEU A 116 -6.30 12.61 -2.63
C LEU A 116 -6.82 12.06 -3.97
N SER A 117 -6.56 12.80 -5.05
CA SER A 117 -6.85 12.34 -6.41
C SER A 117 -6.19 10.99 -6.67
N LYS A 118 -6.95 10.05 -7.25
CA LYS A 118 -6.53 8.67 -7.46
C LYS A 118 -6.82 8.20 -8.88
N SER A 119 -5.87 7.48 -9.47
CA SER A 119 -6.02 6.78 -10.75
C SER A 119 -5.22 5.49 -10.73
N ALA A 120 -5.54 4.55 -11.61
CA ALA A 120 -4.79 3.31 -11.73
C ALA A 120 -4.70 2.87 -13.19
N THR A 121 -3.66 2.10 -13.51
CA THR A 121 -3.50 1.47 -14.81
C THR A 121 -3.12 0.02 -14.67
N ILE A 122 -3.53 -0.80 -15.64
CA ILE A 122 -3.06 -2.17 -15.82
C ILE A 122 -2.59 -2.29 -17.27
N GLY A 123 -1.33 -2.65 -17.46
CA GLY A 123 -0.73 -2.71 -18.81
C GLY A 123 -0.68 -1.34 -19.51
N GLY A 124 -0.68 -0.25 -18.74
CA GLY A 124 -0.73 1.11 -19.26
C GLY A 124 -2.13 1.59 -19.71
N LEU A 125 -3.15 0.73 -19.65
CA LEU A 125 -4.54 1.12 -19.88
C LEU A 125 -5.21 1.55 -18.58
N ASP A 126 -6.14 2.51 -18.68
CA ASP A 126 -6.93 2.99 -17.53
C ASP A 126 -7.68 1.83 -16.86
N ALA A 127 -7.48 1.67 -15.55
CA ALA A 127 -8.11 0.65 -14.73
C ALA A 127 -9.01 1.33 -13.69
N PRO A 128 -10.33 1.42 -13.92
CA PRO A 128 -11.24 2.12 -13.04
C PRO A 128 -11.14 1.64 -11.58
N ILE A 129 -11.05 2.59 -10.65
CA ILE A 129 -10.94 2.31 -9.22
C ILE A 129 -12.34 2.25 -8.61
N TYR A 130 -12.74 1.07 -8.15
CA TYR A 130 -13.98 0.91 -7.38
C TYR A 130 -13.79 1.32 -5.91
N PHE A 131 -12.62 1.02 -5.34
CA PHE A 131 -12.27 1.37 -3.96
C PHE A 131 -10.77 1.59 -3.84
N LEU A 132 -10.38 2.58 -3.03
CA LEU A 132 -8.99 2.77 -2.59
C LEU A 132 -9.00 3.31 -1.17
N GLY A 133 -8.54 2.49 -0.23
CA GLY A 133 -8.66 2.77 1.21
C GLY A 133 -7.94 1.72 2.05
N LEU A 134 -8.06 1.82 3.36
CA LEU A 134 -7.53 0.81 4.27
C LEU A 134 -8.36 -0.48 4.20
N SER A 135 -7.68 -1.62 4.24
CA SER A 135 -8.29 -2.94 4.32
C SER A 135 -8.91 -3.16 5.69
N PRO A 136 -10.25 -3.38 5.79
CA PRO A 136 -10.92 -3.55 7.07
C PRO A 136 -10.31 -4.66 7.93
N GLY A 137 -10.18 -4.39 9.24
CA GLY A 137 -9.59 -5.32 10.20
C GLY A 137 -8.06 -5.47 10.12
N LYS A 138 -7.38 -4.77 9.20
CA LYS A 138 -5.91 -4.77 9.10
C LYS A 138 -5.33 -3.46 9.62
N VAL A 139 -4.12 -3.53 10.18
CA VAL A 139 -3.37 -2.36 10.66
C VAL A 139 -2.45 -1.89 9.53
N GLY A 140 -2.62 -0.64 9.08
CA GLY A 140 -1.69 0.01 8.13
C GLY A 140 -1.61 -0.63 6.73
N VAL A 141 -2.59 -1.45 6.35
CA VAL A 141 -2.67 -2.06 5.02
C VAL A 141 -3.76 -1.37 4.21
N GLY A 142 -3.40 -0.84 3.05
CA GLY A 142 -4.34 -0.35 2.04
C GLY A 142 -4.70 -1.45 1.04
N GLN A 143 -5.83 -1.26 0.36
CA GLN A 143 -6.23 -2.02 -0.82
C GLN A 143 -6.77 -1.11 -1.92
N GLY A 144 -6.52 -1.50 -3.17
CA GLY A 144 -7.15 -0.94 -4.36
C GLY A 144 -7.96 -2.01 -5.08
N ASN A 145 -9.25 -1.77 -5.28
CA ASN A 145 -10.13 -2.64 -6.07
C ASN A 145 -10.21 -2.05 -7.49
N LEU A 146 -9.53 -2.69 -8.43
CA LEU A 146 -9.30 -2.17 -9.78
C LEU A 146 -10.06 -3.01 -10.80
N VAL A 147 -10.77 -2.38 -11.71
CA VAL A 147 -11.41 -3.07 -12.84
C VAL A 147 -10.37 -3.37 -13.90
N VAL A 148 -10.27 -4.64 -14.31
CA VAL A 148 -9.35 -5.08 -15.36
C VAL A 148 -9.81 -4.51 -16.72
N PRO A 149 -8.98 -3.70 -17.41
CA PRO A 149 -9.34 -3.16 -18.72
C PRO A 149 -9.31 -4.23 -19.81
N GLY A 150 -9.81 -3.89 -21.00
CA GLY A 150 -9.80 -4.76 -22.18
C GLY A 150 -8.39 -5.10 -22.64
N LEU A 151 -7.80 -6.15 -22.07
CA LEU A 151 -6.47 -6.65 -22.38
C LEU A 151 -6.56 -8.08 -22.92
N SER A 152 -5.63 -8.44 -23.80
CA SER A 152 -5.41 -9.85 -24.13
C SER A 152 -4.92 -10.62 -22.91
N PRO A 153 -5.07 -11.96 -22.87
CA PRO A 153 -4.47 -12.77 -21.83
C PRO A 153 -2.96 -12.53 -21.70
N GLY A 154 -2.46 -12.32 -20.49
CA GLY A 154 -1.06 -11.99 -20.26
C GLY A 154 -0.74 -11.47 -18.86
N ALA A 155 0.53 -11.09 -18.67
CA ALA A 155 1.06 -10.52 -17.45
C ALA A 155 1.34 -9.03 -17.66
N TYR A 156 0.82 -8.18 -16.79
CA TYR A 156 0.85 -6.73 -16.97
C TYR A 156 1.26 -6.01 -15.69
N PRO A 157 2.01 -4.89 -15.78
CA PRO A 157 2.25 -4.04 -14.61
C PRO A 157 0.95 -3.39 -14.16
N VAL A 158 0.69 -3.39 -12.86
CA VAL A 158 -0.36 -2.60 -12.22
C VAL A 158 0.26 -1.40 -11.51
N VAL A 159 -0.27 -0.21 -11.75
CA VAL A 159 0.22 1.03 -11.13
C VAL A 159 -0.96 1.78 -10.53
N VAL A 160 -0.84 2.18 -9.26
CA VAL A 160 -1.80 3.06 -8.59
C VAL A 160 -1.13 4.40 -8.35
N THR A 161 -1.79 5.48 -8.77
CA THR A 161 -1.33 6.86 -8.58
C THR A 161 -2.21 7.54 -7.55
N VAL A 162 -1.59 8.15 -6.54
CA VAL A 162 -2.28 8.90 -5.47
C VAL A 162 -1.64 10.27 -5.31
N GLY A 163 -2.43 11.34 -5.38
CA GLY A 163 -1.93 12.72 -5.27
C GLY A 163 -0.86 13.06 -6.31
N GLY A 164 -0.92 12.43 -7.50
CA GLY A 164 0.09 12.61 -8.56
C GLY A 164 1.35 11.76 -8.41
N VAL A 165 1.49 10.95 -7.34
CA VAL A 165 2.63 10.05 -7.13
C VAL A 165 2.24 8.64 -7.56
N ALA A 166 2.98 8.07 -8.51
CA ALA A 166 2.80 6.69 -8.97
C ALA A 166 3.46 5.69 -8.01
N SER A 167 2.85 4.51 -7.86
CA SER A 167 3.46 3.38 -7.18
C SER A 167 4.56 2.71 -8.03
N ASN A 168 5.20 1.68 -7.46
CA ASN A 168 5.84 0.64 -8.26
C ASN A 168 4.83 -0.02 -9.22
N GLY A 169 5.33 -0.80 -10.19
CA GLY A 169 4.52 -1.52 -11.17
C GLY A 169 4.69 -3.04 -11.10
N PRO A 170 4.26 -3.71 -10.02
CA PRO A 170 4.33 -5.16 -9.94
C PRO A 170 3.34 -5.83 -10.90
N THR A 171 3.52 -7.13 -11.12
CA THR A 171 2.77 -7.88 -12.13
C THR A 171 1.40 -8.35 -11.63
N VAL A 172 0.37 -8.21 -12.48
CA VAL A 172 -0.92 -8.91 -12.37
C VAL A 172 -1.18 -9.70 -13.65
N TYR A 173 -1.87 -10.83 -13.53
CA TYR A 173 -2.21 -11.73 -14.63
C TYR A 173 -3.66 -11.55 -15.05
N VAL A 174 -3.91 -11.49 -16.35
CA VAL A 174 -5.20 -11.21 -16.99
C VAL A 174 -5.54 -12.30 -18.03
N GLN A 175 -6.83 -12.57 -18.23
CA GLN A 175 -7.41 -13.46 -19.25
C GLN A 175 -8.72 -12.92 -19.85
#